data_AF-A0AAU9UGE6-F1
#
_entry.id   AF-A0AAU9UGE6-F1
#
_cell.length_a   1.000
_cell.length_b   1.000
_cell.length_c   1.000
_cell.angle_alpha   90.00
_cell.angle_beta   90.00
_cell.angle_gamma   90.00
#
_symmetry.space_group_name_H-M   'P 1'
#
loop_
_entity.id
_entity.type
_entity.pdbx_description
1 polymer ?
#
loop_
_entity_poly.entity_id
_entity_poly.type
_entity_poly.pdbx_seq_one_letter_code
_entity_poly.pdbx_strand_id
1 'polypeptide(L)'
;MEKYYKNFILCGELNYCCVLCQEGFNDIKNVEKHLIWDDHRNNIKKQEYVPKLKKDFIYKIIEDRFYCEICNLVFKKAEDHIRESNHRDLKIAKTSAKKRTSCAKYVDKFSIQISDQKFTQARWHGLNDAMCLLCDEPFGMLMRHITSYSHLVKLIQSETISENGKHYRKQGTNNFYCFTCFKVFEKEGLDAHWTDCYDNVKKNREKKAFKENIKKTLKTGKKNNIDSDIINEFKSTKNKYYNFDGVTRAICLLCKKEVDLTIDALDKHTMYHKKLNRQNLYQQNFIDNGKRRAELADYGRKNFIKLNQGGSKGYCTLCFVYMSAHIKIAKQHVEGTLHRGHLELKGLITEQKHINFPVQSISQEIFISVMQGTYTVDDMDVVFINNGICVHLLSFMLVSRNYNFKNDMSKCFACNVTLTGFDMIKHTKKKEHIRNVNKSKILLISSGCEDEYVREIRPNLYHCGYCNSIFPFWESLVKHLKTLYHAEQRIKAKVLGIKCIEMFKKHPDTVRNMMEYRKRTETDASIEE
;
A
#
# COMPACT_ATOMS: atom_id res chain seq x y z
N MET A 1 -29.11 -7.18 8.73
CA MET A 1 -28.30 -5.97 8.97
C MET A 1 -28.15 -5.68 10.45
N GLU A 2 -29.22 -5.83 11.22
CA GLU A 2 -29.24 -5.63 12.68
C GLU A 2 -28.06 -6.28 13.42
N LYS A 3 -27.68 -7.52 13.05
CA LYS A 3 -26.45 -8.17 13.56
C LYS A 3 -25.22 -7.28 13.46
N TYR A 4 -24.97 -6.66 12.31
CA TYR A 4 -23.78 -5.83 12.09
C TYR A 4 -23.84 -4.53 12.88
N TYR A 5 -25.03 -3.93 13.00
CA TYR A 5 -25.19 -2.66 13.70
C TYR A 5 -24.98 -2.82 15.21
N LYS A 6 -25.52 -3.90 15.80
CA LYS A 6 -25.26 -4.29 17.20
C LYS A 6 -23.79 -4.58 17.50
N ASN A 7 -23.00 -4.85 16.46
CA ASN A 7 -21.55 -5.07 16.56
C ASN A 7 -20.74 -3.87 16.01
N PHE A 8 -21.33 -2.67 15.99
CA PHE A 8 -20.64 -1.42 15.63
C PHE A 8 -20.00 -1.45 14.24
N ILE A 9 -20.61 -2.16 13.29
CA ILE A 9 -20.18 -2.19 11.90
C ILE A 9 -21.02 -1.18 11.11
N LEU A 10 -20.38 -0.14 10.60
CA LEU A 10 -20.94 0.72 9.55
C LEU A 10 -21.02 -0.07 8.25
N CYS A 11 -22.19 -0.06 7.62
CA CYS A 11 -22.46 -0.80 6.41
C CYS A 11 -22.77 0.17 5.27
N GLY A 12 -21.80 0.37 4.38
CA GLY A 12 -21.99 1.09 3.13
C GLY A 12 -22.50 0.16 2.02
N GLU A 13 -22.54 0.71 0.80
CA GLU A 13 -22.91 -0.05 -0.40
C GLU A 13 -21.85 -1.11 -0.75
N LEU A 14 -20.58 -0.72 -0.69
CA LEU A 14 -19.43 -1.58 -1.05
C LEU A 14 -18.47 -1.84 0.09
N ASN A 15 -18.44 -0.96 1.08
CA ASN A 15 -17.43 -0.96 2.15
C ASN A 15 -18.12 -1.11 3.50
N TYR A 16 -17.39 -1.70 4.44
CA TYR A 16 -17.80 -1.85 5.83
C TYR A 16 -16.71 -1.26 6.71
N CYS A 17 -17.07 -0.78 7.90
CA CYS A 17 -16.08 -0.28 8.86
C CYS A 17 -16.50 -0.62 10.28
N CYS A 18 -15.61 -1.23 11.06
CA CYS A 18 -15.82 -1.37 12.50
C CYS A 18 -15.46 -0.06 13.19
N VAL A 19 -16.44 0.57 13.83
CA VAL A 19 -16.28 1.86 14.53
C VAL A 19 -15.39 1.72 15.76
N LEU A 20 -15.48 0.59 16.48
CA LEU A 20 -14.68 0.33 17.68
C LEU A 20 -13.21 0.08 17.37
N CYS A 21 -12.95 -0.75 16.35
CA CYS A 21 -11.59 -1.16 15.99
C CYS A 21 -10.95 -0.25 14.94
N GLN A 22 -11.72 0.68 14.38
CA GLN A 22 -11.31 1.62 13.32
C GLN A 22 -10.74 0.90 12.09
N GLU A 23 -11.32 -0.26 11.75
CA GLU A 23 -10.86 -1.13 10.67
C GLU A 23 -11.87 -1.16 9.52
N GLY A 24 -11.37 -1.11 8.28
CA GLY A 24 -12.18 -1.15 7.06
C GLY A 24 -12.18 -2.51 6.37
N PHE A 25 -13.31 -2.89 5.78
CA PHE A 25 -13.48 -4.14 5.04
C PHE A 25 -14.16 -3.88 3.69
N ASN A 26 -13.76 -4.65 2.67
CA ASN A 26 -14.35 -4.59 1.33
C ASN A 26 -15.35 -5.73 1.07
N ASP A 27 -15.47 -6.67 2.01
CA ASP A 27 -16.38 -7.79 1.89
C ASP A 27 -16.91 -8.22 3.26
N ILE A 28 -18.10 -8.79 3.23
CA ILE A 28 -18.83 -9.23 4.41
C ILE A 28 -18.18 -10.45 5.08
N LYS A 29 -17.41 -11.26 4.33
CA LYS A 29 -16.75 -12.45 4.90
C LYS A 29 -15.63 -12.04 5.86
N ASN A 30 -14.91 -10.97 5.56
CA ASN A 30 -13.89 -10.42 6.45
C ASN A 30 -14.51 -9.73 7.67
N VAL A 31 -15.68 -9.08 7.50
CA VAL A 31 -16.47 -8.60 8.64
C VAL A 31 -16.82 -9.76 9.57
N GLU A 32 -17.34 -10.88 9.05
CA GLU A 32 -17.69 -12.04 9.85
C GLU A 32 -16.49 -12.62 10.62
N LYS A 33 -15.30 -12.66 9.99
CA LYS A 33 -14.06 -13.04 10.67
C LYS A 33 -13.65 -12.04 11.75
N HIS A 34 -13.89 -10.75 11.53
CA HIS A 34 -13.62 -9.71 12.53
C HIS A 34 -14.56 -9.83 13.74
N LEU A 35 -15.84 -10.16 13.53
CA LEU A 35 -16.81 -10.32 14.62
C LEU A 35 -16.49 -11.48 15.59
N ILE A 36 -15.76 -12.50 15.12
CA ILE A 36 -15.31 -13.62 15.96
C ILE A 36 -13.96 -13.35 16.64
N TRP A 37 -13.30 -12.22 16.35
CA TRP A 37 -12.02 -11.87 16.95
C TRP A 37 -12.20 -11.40 18.39
N ASP A 38 -11.44 -11.99 19.32
CA ASP A 38 -11.58 -11.71 20.76
C ASP A 38 -11.36 -10.25 21.13
N ASP A 39 -10.42 -9.55 20.47
CA ASP A 39 -10.16 -8.14 20.74
C ASP A 39 -11.39 -7.28 20.39
N HIS A 40 -12.06 -7.56 19.27
CA HIS A 40 -13.31 -6.89 18.90
C HIS A 40 -14.41 -7.15 19.94
N ARG A 41 -14.59 -8.41 20.36
CA ARG A 41 -15.57 -8.78 21.40
C ARG A 41 -15.30 -8.11 22.74
N ASN A 42 -14.03 -8.00 23.13
CA ASN A 42 -13.62 -7.28 24.33
C ASN A 42 -13.92 -5.78 24.22
N ASN A 43 -13.75 -5.18 23.04
CA ASN A 43 -14.12 -3.79 22.81
C ASN A 43 -15.64 -3.59 22.93
N ILE A 44 -16.46 -4.52 22.42
CA ILE A 44 -17.93 -4.48 22.56
C ILE A 44 -18.33 -4.48 24.04
N LYS A 45 -17.75 -5.37 24.86
CA LYS A 45 -18.08 -5.47 26.30
C LYS A 45 -17.81 -4.18 27.09
N LYS A 46 -16.92 -3.32 26.60
CA LYS A 46 -16.58 -2.03 27.22
C LYS A 46 -17.53 -0.91 26.79
N GLN A 47 -18.40 -1.15 25.81
CA GLN A 47 -19.30 -0.12 25.32
C GLN A 47 -20.55 -0.06 26.18
N GLU A 48 -20.88 1.14 26.63
CA GLU A 48 -22.12 1.44 27.34
C GLU A 48 -22.87 2.55 26.60
N TYR A 49 -24.20 2.49 26.68
CA TYR A 49 -25.04 3.58 26.19
C TYR A 49 -24.77 4.85 27.00
N VAL A 50 -24.84 6.00 26.34
CA VAL A 50 -24.84 7.29 27.06
C VAL A 50 -26.09 7.33 27.95
N PRO A 51 -25.98 7.51 29.28
CA PRO A 51 -27.12 7.32 30.19
C PRO A 51 -28.39 8.09 29.81
N LYS A 52 -28.24 9.34 29.36
CA LYS A 52 -29.36 10.20 28.92
C LYS A 52 -29.96 9.81 27.57
N LEU A 53 -29.23 9.06 26.74
CA LEU A 53 -29.60 8.72 25.35
C LEU A 53 -29.77 7.20 25.16
N LYS A 54 -29.87 6.44 26.25
CA LYS A 54 -30.05 4.97 26.19
C LYS A 54 -31.29 4.56 25.41
N LYS A 55 -32.37 5.34 25.51
CA LYS A 55 -33.62 5.10 24.76
C LYS A 55 -33.50 5.39 23.27
N ASP A 56 -32.45 6.09 22.85
CA ASP A 56 -32.14 6.44 21.46
C ASP A 56 -31.06 5.53 20.85
N PHE A 57 -30.60 4.52 21.61
CA PHE A 57 -29.60 3.54 21.19
C PHE A 57 -28.28 4.20 20.74
N ILE A 58 -27.84 5.20 21.51
CA ILE A 58 -26.64 5.98 21.23
C ILE A 58 -25.50 5.59 22.18
N TYR A 59 -24.36 5.26 21.58
CA TYR A 59 -23.11 4.98 22.27
C TYR A 59 -22.12 6.12 22.08
N LYS A 60 -21.28 6.38 23.08
CA LYS A 60 -20.10 7.24 22.95
C LYS A 60 -18.90 6.36 22.64
N ILE A 61 -18.23 6.58 21.51
CA ILE A 61 -17.15 5.69 21.04
C ILE A 61 -15.78 6.33 21.23
N ILE A 62 -15.63 7.58 20.80
CA ILE A 62 -14.42 8.40 20.95
C ILE A 62 -14.86 9.72 21.62
N GLU A 63 -13.95 10.46 22.24
CA GLU A 63 -14.24 11.64 23.07
C GLU A 63 -15.32 12.60 22.50
N ASP A 64 -15.30 12.83 21.18
CA ASP A 64 -16.20 13.74 20.47
C ASP A 64 -17.15 13.06 19.46
N ARG A 65 -17.29 11.72 19.52
CA ARG A 65 -18.10 10.97 18.54
C ARG A 65 -19.04 9.97 19.17
N PHE A 66 -20.23 9.95 18.60
CA PHE A 66 -21.31 9.06 18.95
C PHE A 66 -21.64 8.12 17.80
N TYR A 67 -22.18 6.96 18.15
CA TYR A 67 -22.70 5.98 17.21
C TYR A 67 -24.15 5.69 17.53
N CYS A 68 -25.04 5.80 16.53
CA CYS A 68 -26.42 5.36 16.63
C CYS A 68 -26.56 3.97 16.00
N GLU A 69 -26.96 3.00 16.82
CA GLU A 69 -27.17 1.60 16.40
C GLU A 69 -28.31 1.49 15.37
N ILE A 70 -29.41 2.23 15.58
CA ILE A 70 -30.59 2.19 14.72
C ILE A 70 -30.29 2.78 13.34
N CYS A 71 -29.68 3.96 13.30
CA CYS A 71 -29.40 4.66 12.06
C CYS A 71 -28.14 4.15 11.34
N ASN A 72 -27.27 3.43 12.03
CA ASN A 72 -25.95 3.01 11.55
C ASN A 72 -25.08 4.22 11.10
N LEU A 73 -25.03 5.25 11.94
CA LEU A 73 -24.32 6.51 11.67
C LEU A 73 -23.37 6.87 12.81
N VAL A 74 -22.25 7.50 12.44
CA VAL A 74 -21.34 8.19 13.37
C VAL A 74 -21.52 9.69 13.21
N PHE A 75 -21.60 10.42 14.32
CA PHE A 75 -21.83 11.87 14.34
C PHE A 75 -21.19 12.53 15.57
N LYS A 76 -21.11 13.87 15.57
CA LYS A 76 -20.50 14.65 16.65
C LYS A 76 -21.50 15.15 17.69
N LYS A 77 -22.71 15.53 17.27
CA LYS A 77 -23.75 16.13 18.14
C LYS A 77 -24.95 15.20 18.20
N ALA A 78 -25.15 14.57 19.36
CA ALA A 78 -26.22 13.59 19.52
C ALA A 78 -27.61 14.22 19.58
N GLU A 79 -27.69 15.42 20.16
CA GLU A 79 -28.92 16.19 20.32
C GLU A 79 -29.52 16.63 18.98
N ASP A 80 -28.67 16.87 17.98
CA ASP A 80 -29.10 17.23 16.63
C ASP A 80 -29.66 15.98 15.93
N HIS A 81 -28.94 14.86 16.01
CA HIS A 81 -29.33 13.61 15.37
C HIS A 81 -30.68 13.05 15.88
N ILE A 82 -30.91 13.03 17.20
CA ILE A 82 -32.17 12.49 17.75
C ILE A 82 -33.41 13.31 17.37
N ARG A 83 -33.23 14.58 16.95
CA ARG A 83 -34.31 15.44 16.48
C ARG A 83 -34.64 15.21 15.00
N GLU A 84 -33.75 14.58 14.24
CA GLU A 84 -33.99 14.24 12.84
C GLU A 84 -35.24 13.35 12.73
N SER A 85 -36.11 13.64 11.75
CA SER A 85 -37.32 12.84 11.51
C SER A 85 -36.98 11.38 11.25
N ASN A 86 -35.97 11.12 10.42
CA ASN A 86 -35.53 9.77 10.08
C ASN A 86 -35.13 8.93 11.32
N HIS A 87 -34.45 9.52 12.30
CA HIS A 87 -34.14 8.81 13.55
C HIS A 87 -35.42 8.47 14.31
N ARG A 88 -36.31 9.45 14.49
CA ARG A 88 -37.59 9.28 15.20
C ARG A 88 -38.45 8.21 14.53
N ASP A 89 -38.55 8.22 13.22
CA ASP A 89 -39.35 7.27 12.44
C ASP A 89 -38.81 5.84 12.58
N LEU A 90 -37.49 5.64 12.45
CA LEU A 90 -36.85 4.33 12.64
C LEU A 90 -37.01 3.82 14.08
N LYS A 91 -36.87 4.72 15.06
CA LYS A 91 -37.06 4.42 16.48
C LYS A 91 -38.50 4.00 16.79
N ILE A 92 -39.50 4.74 16.31
CA ILE A 92 -40.94 4.41 16.48
C ILE A 92 -41.25 3.06 15.84
N ALA A 93 -40.76 2.83 14.62
CA ALA A 93 -40.93 1.58 13.92
C ALA A 93 -40.19 0.40 14.58
N LYS A 94 -39.28 0.65 15.54
CA LYS A 94 -38.36 -0.34 16.11
C LYS A 94 -37.60 -1.11 15.02
N THR A 95 -37.28 -0.43 13.93
CA THR A 95 -36.54 -1.01 12.80
C THR A 95 -35.21 -0.30 12.64
N SER A 96 -34.17 -1.04 12.28
CA SER A 96 -32.90 -0.43 11.89
C SER A 96 -33.00 0.16 10.49
N ALA A 97 -32.14 1.13 10.18
CA ALA A 97 -31.99 1.68 8.85
C ALA A 97 -31.88 0.54 7.82
N LYS A 98 -32.73 0.61 6.78
CA LYS A 98 -32.73 -0.37 5.70
C LYS A 98 -31.34 -0.45 5.09
N LYS A 99 -30.98 -1.65 4.63
CA LYS A 99 -29.75 -1.83 3.85
C LYS A 99 -29.86 -0.88 2.65
N ARG A 100 -28.84 -0.02 2.47
CA ARG A 100 -28.76 0.83 1.28
C ARG A 100 -28.80 -0.06 0.05
N THR A 101 -29.74 0.21 -0.84
CA THR A 101 -29.85 -0.53 -2.11
C THR A 101 -28.57 -0.25 -2.89
N SER A 102 -27.80 -1.29 -3.16
CA SER A 102 -26.50 -1.11 -3.82
C SER A 102 -26.70 -0.86 -5.30
N CYS A 103 -26.63 0.40 -5.73
CA CYS A 103 -26.50 0.74 -7.15
C CYS A 103 -25.07 0.52 -7.68
N ALA A 104 -24.12 0.30 -6.77
CA ALA A 104 -22.72 0.07 -7.07
C ALA A 104 -22.32 -1.41 -6.90
N LYS A 105 -21.33 -1.88 -7.66
CA LYS A 105 -20.65 -3.18 -7.46
C LYS A 105 -19.20 -3.14 -7.90
N TYR A 106 -18.35 -3.93 -7.24
CA TYR A 106 -17.00 -4.17 -7.74
C TYR A 106 -17.05 -5.01 -9.03
N VAL A 107 -16.42 -4.52 -10.10
CA VAL A 107 -16.22 -5.29 -11.34
C VAL A 107 -14.89 -6.03 -11.29
N ASP A 108 -13.88 -5.36 -10.76
CA ASP A 108 -12.53 -5.87 -10.54
C ASP A 108 -11.90 -5.13 -9.34
N LYS A 109 -10.63 -5.41 -9.06
CA LYS A 109 -9.91 -4.84 -7.91
C LYS A 109 -9.81 -3.31 -7.95
N PHE A 110 -9.88 -2.70 -9.13
CA PHE A 110 -9.59 -1.28 -9.33
C PHE A 110 -10.79 -0.49 -9.87
N SER A 111 -11.93 -1.15 -10.05
CA SER A 111 -13.06 -0.57 -10.75
C SER A 111 -14.39 -0.91 -10.12
N ILE A 112 -15.26 0.10 -10.10
CA ILE A 112 -16.59 0.06 -9.54
C ILE A 112 -17.57 0.40 -10.63
N GLN A 113 -18.62 -0.40 -10.76
CA GLN A 113 -19.71 -0.15 -11.68
C GLN A 113 -20.89 0.43 -10.93
N ILE A 114 -21.42 1.56 -11.40
CA ILE A 114 -22.70 2.13 -10.97
C ILE A 114 -23.60 2.09 -12.19
N SER A 115 -24.70 1.34 -12.12
CA SER A 115 -25.56 1.07 -13.28
C SER A 115 -24.77 0.50 -14.48
N ASP A 116 -24.76 1.19 -15.63
CA ASP A 116 -24.04 0.81 -16.85
C ASP A 116 -22.61 1.39 -16.92
N GLN A 117 -22.24 2.29 -16.01
CA GLN A 117 -20.99 3.02 -16.06
C GLN A 117 -19.93 2.43 -15.13
N LYS A 118 -18.67 2.42 -15.61
CA LYS A 118 -17.51 1.91 -14.87
C LYS A 118 -16.62 3.09 -14.45
N PHE A 119 -16.35 3.17 -13.16
CA PHE A 119 -15.51 4.18 -12.52
C PHE A 119 -14.27 3.53 -11.92
N THR A 120 -13.19 4.30 -11.79
CA THR A 120 -11.97 3.86 -11.09
C THR A 120 -12.19 3.91 -9.58
N GLN A 121 -11.39 3.14 -8.84
CA GLN A 121 -11.40 3.18 -7.38
C GLN A 121 -11.10 4.59 -6.84
N ALA A 122 -10.15 5.32 -7.42
CA ALA A 122 -9.85 6.69 -7.01
C ALA A 122 -11.09 7.61 -7.12
N ARG A 123 -11.84 7.50 -8.23
CA ARG A 123 -13.10 8.26 -8.44
C ARG A 123 -14.18 7.85 -7.44
N TRP A 124 -14.29 6.57 -7.11
CA TRP A 124 -15.20 6.10 -6.06
C TRP A 124 -14.87 6.70 -4.69
N HIS A 125 -13.59 6.90 -4.39
CA HIS A 125 -13.15 7.53 -3.16
C HIS A 125 -13.09 9.06 -3.25
N GLY A 126 -13.62 9.68 -4.31
CA GLY A 126 -13.67 11.14 -4.45
C GLY A 126 -12.30 11.80 -4.52
N LEU A 127 -11.30 11.14 -5.11
CA LEU A 127 -9.94 11.66 -5.18
C LEU A 127 -9.70 12.34 -6.51
N ASN A 128 -9.25 13.59 -6.46
CA ASN A 128 -8.91 14.40 -7.61
C ASN A 128 -7.72 15.31 -7.29
N ASP A 129 -6.69 15.33 -8.15
CA ASP A 129 -5.53 16.24 -8.05
C ASP A 129 -4.90 16.36 -6.64
N ALA A 130 -4.58 15.22 -6.03
CA ALA A 130 -4.04 15.11 -4.66
C ALA A 130 -4.95 15.63 -3.52
N MET A 131 -6.21 15.97 -3.83
CA MET A 131 -7.25 16.32 -2.87
C MET A 131 -8.29 15.21 -2.75
N CYS A 132 -8.77 14.97 -1.53
CA CYS A 132 -9.94 14.14 -1.30
C CYS A 132 -11.18 15.02 -1.15
N LEU A 133 -12.07 14.97 -2.13
CA LEU A 133 -13.32 15.73 -2.14
C LEU A 133 -14.37 15.20 -1.15
N LEU A 134 -14.18 13.99 -0.59
CA LEU A 134 -15.01 13.50 0.52
C LEU A 134 -14.53 14.03 1.86
N CYS A 135 -13.21 14.09 2.03
CA CYS A 135 -12.60 14.49 3.29
C CYS A 135 -12.40 16.00 3.39
N ASP A 136 -12.36 16.69 2.25
CA ASP A 136 -11.99 18.09 2.07
C ASP A 136 -10.57 18.38 2.59
N GLU A 137 -9.62 17.51 2.23
CA GLU A 137 -8.23 17.61 2.67
C GLU A 137 -7.26 17.05 1.60
N PRO A 138 -6.01 17.56 1.55
CA PRO A 138 -4.97 16.97 0.73
C PRO A 138 -4.58 15.59 1.26
N PHE A 139 -4.14 14.71 0.36
CA PHE A 139 -3.63 13.39 0.74
C PHE A 139 -2.22 13.14 0.19
N GLY A 140 -1.33 12.59 1.02
CA GLY A 140 0.01 12.19 0.58
C GLY A 140 -0.01 10.83 -0.13
N MET A 141 -0.23 9.75 0.64
CA MET A 141 -0.30 8.39 0.09
C MET A 141 -1.75 7.93 -0.10
N LEU A 142 -2.16 7.73 -1.36
CA LEU A 142 -3.47 7.23 -1.77
C LEU A 142 -3.99 6.09 -0.88
N MET A 143 -3.21 5.01 -0.77
CA MET A 143 -3.64 3.80 -0.05
C MET A 143 -3.80 4.05 1.45
N ARG A 144 -2.96 4.90 2.05
CA ARG A 144 -3.07 5.25 3.47
C ARG A 144 -4.33 6.07 3.73
N HIS A 145 -4.65 7.01 2.84
CA HIS A 145 -5.82 7.86 2.96
C HIS A 145 -7.13 7.07 2.77
N ILE A 146 -7.27 6.27 1.71
CA ILE A 146 -8.54 5.55 1.44
C ILE A 146 -8.85 4.43 2.43
N THR A 147 -7.84 4.00 3.21
CA THR A 147 -8.01 3.02 4.30
C THR A 147 -8.11 3.67 5.67
N SER A 148 -8.00 5.01 5.75
CA SER A 148 -8.14 5.73 7.01
C SER A 148 -9.58 5.67 7.52
N TYR A 149 -9.72 5.62 8.84
CA TYR A 149 -11.01 5.55 9.51
C TYR A 149 -11.91 6.75 9.19
N SER A 150 -11.38 7.97 9.24
CA SER A 150 -12.11 9.19 8.92
C SER A 150 -12.71 9.16 7.51
N HIS A 151 -11.91 8.74 6.52
CA HIS A 151 -12.35 8.62 5.13
C HIS A 151 -13.43 7.56 4.97
N LEU A 152 -13.22 6.36 5.51
CA LEU A 152 -14.18 5.26 5.38
C LEU A 152 -15.53 5.58 6.02
N VAL A 153 -15.54 6.27 7.16
CA VAL A 153 -16.78 6.73 7.81
C VAL A 153 -17.55 7.69 6.89
N LYS A 154 -16.87 8.72 6.34
CA LYS A 154 -17.49 9.67 5.39
C LYS A 154 -17.98 8.98 4.11
N LEU A 155 -17.17 8.07 3.56
CA LEU A 155 -17.49 7.27 2.39
C LEU A 155 -18.74 6.40 2.60
N ILE A 156 -18.80 5.67 3.72
CA ILE A 156 -19.92 4.77 4.04
C ILE A 156 -21.20 5.56 4.33
N GLN A 157 -21.11 6.69 5.02
CA GLN A 157 -22.27 7.50 5.37
C GLN A 157 -22.80 8.34 4.20
N SER A 158 -21.99 8.61 3.17
CA SER A 158 -22.45 9.26 1.93
C SER A 158 -23.33 8.35 1.08
N GLU A 159 -24.37 8.89 0.46
CA GLU A 159 -25.35 8.12 -0.33
C GLU A 159 -25.03 8.22 -1.82
N THR A 160 -24.91 7.09 -2.51
CA THR A 160 -24.76 7.08 -3.97
C THR A 160 -26.15 7.07 -4.61
N ILE A 161 -26.38 8.02 -5.52
CA ILE A 161 -27.65 8.15 -6.24
C ILE A 161 -27.39 7.93 -7.73
N SER A 162 -28.24 7.12 -8.34
CA SER A 162 -28.18 6.78 -9.76
C SER A 162 -29.58 6.84 -10.37
N GLU A 163 -29.93 7.99 -10.95
CA GLU A 163 -31.26 8.24 -11.49
C GLU A 163 -31.16 8.88 -12.88
N ASN A 164 -31.87 8.34 -13.86
CA ASN A 164 -31.91 8.89 -15.22
C ASN A 164 -30.51 9.13 -15.84
N GLY A 165 -29.56 8.22 -15.60
CA GLY A 165 -28.18 8.34 -16.07
C GLY A 165 -27.31 9.36 -15.32
N LYS A 166 -27.87 10.06 -14.33
CA LYS A 166 -27.13 10.93 -13.41
C LYS A 166 -26.53 10.05 -12.32
N HIS A 167 -25.21 10.11 -12.15
CA HIS A 167 -24.51 9.38 -11.10
C HIS A 167 -23.79 10.39 -10.21
N TYR A 168 -24.23 10.48 -8.97
CA TYR A 168 -23.64 11.40 -8.00
C TYR A 168 -23.71 10.81 -6.59
N ARG A 169 -22.98 11.44 -5.68
CA ARG A 169 -22.95 11.08 -4.28
C ARG A 169 -23.31 12.27 -3.41
N LYS A 170 -24.29 12.08 -2.54
CA LYS A 170 -24.68 13.07 -1.55
C LYS A 170 -23.74 13.00 -0.33
N GLN A 171 -23.03 14.09 -0.10
CA GLN A 171 -22.09 14.29 1.00
C GLN A 171 -22.72 15.22 2.05
N GLY A 172 -23.41 14.66 3.04
CA GLY A 172 -24.16 15.47 4.01
C GLY A 172 -25.47 16.00 3.44
N THR A 173 -25.88 17.20 3.82
CA THR A 173 -27.19 17.77 3.44
C THR A 173 -27.15 18.50 2.09
N ASN A 174 -26.06 19.24 1.82
CA ASN A 174 -26.03 20.23 0.74
C ASN A 174 -24.98 19.96 -0.34
N ASN A 175 -24.03 19.04 -0.14
CA ASN A 175 -22.94 18.82 -1.09
C ASN A 175 -23.16 17.55 -1.92
N PHE A 176 -22.91 17.65 -3.23
CA PHE A 176 -23.15 16.59 -4.20
C PHE A 176 -21.94 16.41 -5.10
N TYR A 177 -21.29 15.25 -5.02
CA TYR A 177 -20.15 14.89 -5.84
C TYR A 177 -20.59 14.16 -7.11
N CYS A 178 -20.31 14.74 -8.28
CA CYS A 178 -20.63 14.15 -9.57
C CYS A 178 -19.52 13.17 -10.01
N PHE A 179 -19.89 11.90 -10.26
CA PHE A 179 -18.93 10.88 -10.70
C PHE A 179 -18.46 11.08 -12.15
N THR A 180 -19.09 11.97 -12.91
CA THR A 180 -18.77 12.20 -14.31
C THR A 180 -17.71 13.29 -14.49
N CYS A 181 -17.82 14.40 -13.77
CA CYS A 181 -16.93 15.56 -13.90
C CYS A 181 -15.97 15.77 -12.72
N PHE A 182 -16.11 15.00 -11.64
CA PHE A 182 -15.28 15.08 -10.43
C PHE A 182 -15.36 16.40 -9.67
N LYS A 183 -16.51 17.07 -9.75
CA LYS A 183 -16.78 18.30 -9.01
C LYS A 183 -17.83 18.09 -7.93
N VAL A 184 -17.74 18.90 -6.88
CA VAL A 184 -18.73 18.99 -5.81
C VAL A 184 -19.60 20.21 -6.09
N PHE A 185 -20.91 20.04 -5.95
CA PHE A 185 -21.92 21.08 -6.15
C PHE A 185 -22.75 21.23 -4.90
N GLU A 186 -23.17 22.46 -4.62
CA GLU A 186 -24.25 22.72 -3.67
C GLU A 186 -25.60 22.29 -4.27
N LYS A 187 -26.61 22.13 -3.42
CA LYS A 187 -27.94 21.66 -3.82
C LYS A 187 -28.54 22.52 -4.93
N GLU A 188 -28.39 23.83 -4.81
CA GLU A 188 -28.93 24.84 -5.71
C GLU A 188 -28.26 24.78 -7.10
N GLY A 189 -26.97 24.43 -7.15
CA GLY A 189 -26.20 24.31 -8.40
C GLY A 189 -26.30 22.94 -9.07
N LEU A 190 -26.81 21.93 -8.38
CA LEU A 190 -26.82 20.54 -8.88
C LEU A 190 -27.69 20.38 -10.13
N ASP A 191 -28.88 20.98 -10.16
CA ASP A 191 -29.79 20.85 -11.30
C ASP A 191 -29.28 21.55 -12.55
N ALA A 192 -28.74 22.76 -12.40
CA ALA A 192 -28.08 23.49 -13.49
C ALA A 192 -26.87 22.71 -14.04
N HIS A 193 -26.08 22.10 -13.15
CA HIS A 193 -24.92 21.29 -13.55
C HIS A 193 -25.29 20.15 -14.51
N TRP A 194 -26.44 19.50 -14.32
CA TRP A 194 -26.80 18.36 -15.14
C TRP A 194 -27.06 18.73 -16.59
N THR A 195 -27.62 19.91 -16.85
CA THR A 195 -27.82 20.41 -18.22
C THR A 195 -26.48 20.52 -18.95
N ASP A 196 -25.47 21.11 -18.31
CA ASP A 196 -24.14 21.31 -18.90
C ASP A 196 -23.31 20.02 -18.98
N CYS A 197 -23.45 19.14 -17.99
CA CYS A 197 -22.67 17.90 -17.93
C CYS A 197 -23.13 16.92 -19.00
N TYR A 198 -24.44 16.80 -19.22
CA TYR A 198 -25.01 15.82 -20.14
C TYR A 198 -24.61 16.08 -21.59
N ASP A 199 -24.59 17.35 -22.01
CA ASP A 199 -24.17 17.73 -23.36
C ASP A 199 -22.72 17.36 -23.65
N ASN A 200 -21.84 17.52 -22.66
CA ASN A 200 -20.44 17.13 -22.77
C ASN A 200 -20.25 15.61 -22.79
N VAL A 201 -21.05 14.87 -22.02
CA VAL A 201 -21.03 13.39 -22.02
C VAL A 201 -21.58 12.84 -23.33
N LYS A 202 -22.66 13.43 -23.87
CA LYS A 202 -23.25 13.04 -25.15
C LYS A 202 -22.27 13.24 -26.30
N LYS A 203 -21.62 14.41 -26.38
CA LYS A 203 -20.56 14.68 -27.37
C LYS A 203 -19.39 13.68 -27.27
N ASN A 204 -18.99 13.29 -26.06
CA ASN A 204 -17.95 12.29 -25.85
C ASN A 204 -18.39 10.86 -26.18
N ARG A 205 -19.65 10.50 -25.90
CA ARG A 205 -20.25 9.21 -26.28
C ARG A 205 -20.38 9.10 -27.79
N GLU A 206 -20.78 10.15 -28.50
CA GLU A 206 -20.85 10.18 -29.96
C GLU A 206 -19.46 10.02 -30.60
N LYS A 207 -18.44 10.72 -30.08
CA LYS A 207 -17.04 10.52 -30.51
C LYS A 207 -16.53 9.09 -30.25
N LYS A 208 -16.94 8.46 -29.15
CA LYS A 208 -16.54 7.09 -28.83
C LYS A 208 -17.31 6.05 -29.65
N ALA A 209 -18.61 6.24 -29.86
CA ALA A 209 -19.44 5.41 -30.73
C ALA A 209 -18.98 5.49 -32.19
N PHE A 210 -18.54 6.66 -32.64
CA PHE A 210 -17.89 6.81 -33.96
C PHE A 210 -16.61 5.96 -34.05
N LYS A 211 -15.73 5.98 -33.03
CA LYS A 211 -14.53 5.13 -32.98
C LYS A 211 -14.86 3.63 -32.88
N GLU A 212 -15.91 3.25 -32.16
CA GLU A 212 -16.35 1.84 -32.06
C GLU A 212 -17.06 1.35 -33.33
N ASN A 213 -17.79 2.23 -34.03
CA ASN A 213 -18.35 1.93 -35.33
C ASN A 213 -17.25 1.76 -36.37
N ILE A 214 -16.19 2.58 -36.38
CA ILE A 214 -14.99 2.34 -37.19
C ILE A 214 -14.40 0.94 -36.90
N LYS A 215 -14.31 0.54 -35.62
CA LYS A 215 -13.85 -0.81 -35.23
C LYS A 215 -14.81 -1.94 -35.64
N LYS A 216 -16.12 -1.70 -35.69
CA LYS A 216 -17.12 -2.68 -36.14
C LYS A 216 -17.13 -2.80 -37.67
N THR A 217 -16.97 -1.71 -38.41
CA THR A 217 -16.83 -1.72 -39.87
C THR A 217 -15.56 -2.47 -40.30
N LEU A 218 -14.48 -2.40 -39.49
CA LEU A 218 -13.28 -3.23 -39.67
C LEU A 218 -13.50 -4.73 -39.37
N LYS A 219 -14.55 -5.10 -38.59
CA LYS A 219 -14.86 -6.50 -38.23
C LYS A 219 -15.84 -7.18 -39.19
N THR A 220 -16.59 -6.44 -39.99
CA THR A 220 -17.50 -6.98 -41.00
C THR A 220 -16.85 -7.08 -42.38
N GLY A 221 -15.59 -6.68 -42.52
CA GLY A 221 -14.76 -7.04 -43.66
C GLY A 221 -14.63 -8.56 -43.74
N LYS A 222 -15.02 -9.12 -44.90
CA LYS A 222 -14.98 -10.53 -45.27
C LYS A 222 -13.79 -11.28 -44.63
N LYS A 223 -14.10 -12.46 -44.06
CA LYS A 223 -13.14 -13.52 -43.74
C LYS A 223 -12.12 -13.61 -44.88
N ASN A 224 -10.91 -13.09 -44.65
CA ASN A 224 -9.62 -13.59 -45.11
C ASN A 224 -8.56 -12.72 -44.43
N ASN A 225 -7.73 -13.38 -43.61
CA ASN A 225 -6.70 -12.83 -42.73
C ASN A 225 -7.20 -12.03 -41.53
N ILE A 226 -7.40 -12.75 -40.41
CA ILE A 226 -7.31 -12.14 -39.09
C ILE A 226 -5.88 -11.59 -38.97
N ASP A 227 -5.79 -10.28 -38.79
CA ASP A 227 -4.54 -9.56 -38.61
C ASP A 227 -3.70 -10.23 -37.51
N SER A 228 -2.48 -10.66 -37.86
CA SER A 228 -1.57 -11.37 -36.97
C SER A 228 -1.31 -10.60 -35.68
N ASP A 229 -1.43 -9.27 -35.76
CA ASP A 229 -1.15 -8.36 -34.65
C ASP A 229 -2.21 -8.45 -33.55
N ILE A 230 -3.48 -8.66 -33.92
CA ILE A 230 -4.58 -8.85 -32.96
C ILE A 230 -4.43 -10.20 -32.24
N ILE A 231 -4.01 -11.24 -32.96
CA ILE A 231 -3.73 -12.56 -32.36
C ILE A 231 -2.53 -12.45 -31.41
N ASN A 232 -1.49 -11.70 -31.77
CA ASN A 232 -0.30 -11.53 -30.94
C ASN A 232 -0.59 -10.72 -29.67
N GLU A 233 -1.39 -9.65 -29.75
CA GLU A 233 -1.83 -8.88 -28.59
C GLU A 233 -2.70 -9.75 -27.65
N PHE A 234 -3.58 -10.59 -28.20
CA PHE A 234 -4.43 -11.47 -27.40
C PHE A 234 -3.65 -12.64 -26.76
N LYS A 235 -2.68 -13.22 -27.47
CA LYS A 235 -1.73 -14.20 -26.92
C LYS A 235 -1.00 -13.59 -25.72
N SER A 236 -0.48 -12.37 -25.84
CA SER A 236 0.26 -11.70 -24.76
C SER A 236 -0.56 -11.57 -23.46
N THR A 237 -1.85 -11.27 -23.55
CA THR A 237 -2.73 -11.09 -22.38
C THR A 237 -3.24 -12.39 -21.78
N LYS A 238 -3.29 -13.48 -22.57
CA LYS A 238 -3.87 -14.78 -22.16
C LYS A 238 -2.85 -15.90 -21.96
N ASN A 239 -1.57 -15.68 -22.25
CA ASN A 239 -0.46 -16.62 -22.02
C ASN A 239 -0.38 -17.16 -20.58
N LYS A 240 -0.94 -16.46 -19.60
CA LYS A 240 -1.03 -16.95 -18.21
C LYS A 240 -1.94 -18.18 -18.05
N TYR A 241 -2.91 -18.37 -18.94
CA TYR A 241 -3.94 -19.40 -18.82
C TYR A 241 -3.90 -20.43 -19.94
N TYR A 242 -3.26 -20.12 -21.06
CA TYR A 242 -3.22 -20.96 -22.25
C TYR A 242 -1.81 -21.04 -22.81
N ASN A 243 -1.44 -22.23 -23.29
CA ASN A 243 -0.33 -22.41 -24.21
C ASN A 243 -0.88 -22.39 -25.63
N PHE A 244 -0.31 -21.59 -26.52
CA PHE A 244 -0.81 -21.47 -27.88
C PHE A 244 0.09 -22.28 -28.81
N ASP A 245 -0.50 -23.26 -29.50
CA ASP A 245 0.19 -24.09 -30.48
C ASP A 245 -0.21 -23.63 -31.89
N GLY A 246 0.60 -22.73 -32.46
CA GLY A 246 0.36 -22.13 -33.76
C GLY A 246 -0.77 -21.09 -33.79
N VAL A 247 -1.56 -21.10 -34.87
CA VAL A 247 -2.58 -20.08 -35.18
C VAL A 247 -4.01 -20.57 -34.89
N THR A 248 -4.19 -21.87 -34.66
CA THR A 248 -5.52 -22.49 -34.63
C THR A 248 -5.89 -23.11 -33.27
N ARG A 249 -4.92 -23.38 -32.40
CA ARG A 249 -5.15 -24.15 -31.15
C ARG A 249 -4.59 -23.48 -29.91
N ALA A 250 -5.38 -23.49 -28.83
CA ALA A 250 -4.96 -23.06 -27.51
C ALA A 250 -5.20 -24.18 -26.49
N ILE A 251 -4.19 -24.55 -25.72
CA ILE A 251 -4.27 -25.58 -24.69
C ILE A 251 -4.35 -24.90 -23.34
N CYS A 252 -5.44 -25.11 -22.60
CA CYS A 252 -5.56 -24.54 -21.25
C CYS A 252 -4.50 -25.12 -20.32
N LEU A 253 -3.70 -24.27 -19.69
CA LEU A 253 -2.64 -24.69 -18.78
C LEU A 253 -3.16 -25.37 -17.51
N LEU A 254 -4.42 -25.10 -17.12
CA LEU A 254 -5.03 -25.61 -15.91
C LEU A 254 -5.60 -27.02 -16.05
N CYS A 255 -6.32 -27.33 -17.13
CA CYS A 255 -6.96 -28.64 -17.33
C CYS A 255 -6.47 -29.40 -18.57
N LYS A 256 -5.52 -28.84 -19.30
CA LYS A 256 -4.91 -29.45 -20.51
C LYS A 256 -5.89 -29.71 -21.66
N LYS A 257 -7.10 -29.14 -21.61
CA LYS A 257 -8.06 -29.22 -22.73
C LYS A 257 -7.70 -28.23 -23.83
N GLU A 258 -7.87 -28.67 -25.06
CA GLU A 258 -7.82 -27.82 -26.25
C GLU A 258 -9.07 -26.92 -26.30
N VAL A 259 -8.88 -25.67 -26.68
CA VAL A 259 -9.90 -24.63 -26.77
C VAL A 259 -9.72 -23.88 -28.07
N ASP A 260 -10.82 -23.67 -28.79
CA ASP A 260 -10.81 -22.91 -30.04
C ASP A 260 -10.22 -21.52 -29.83
N LEU A 261 -9.43 -21.05 -30.79
CA LEU A 261 -8.74 -19.76 -30.75
C LEU A 261 -9.67 -18.58 -31.07
N THR A 262 -10.88 -18.62 -30.53
CA THR A 262 -11.85 -17.53 -30.55
C THR A 262 -11.90 -16.89 -29.16
N ILE A 263 -12.09 -15.57 -29.11
CA ILE A 263 -12.17 -14.82 -27.86
C ILE A 263 -13.27 -15.39 -26.95
N ASP A 264 -14.42 -15.72 -27.52
CA ASP A 264 -15.57 -16.24 -26.78
C ASP A 264 -15.31 -17.63 -26.18
N ALA A 265 -14.68 -18.54 -26.93
CA ALA A 265 -14.33 -19.87 -26.42
C ALA A 265 -13.31 -19.81 -25.28
N LEU A 266 -12.26 -18.99 -25.43
CA LEU A 266 -11.24 -18.80 -24.41
C LEU A 266 -11.81 -18.14 -23.14
N ASP A 267 -12.70 -17.16 -23.26
CA ASP A 267 -13.32 -16.53 -22.09
C ASP A 267 -14.29 -17.46 -21.38
N LYS A 268 -15.15 -18.17 -22.12
CA LYS A 268 -16.06 -19.20 -21.55
C LYS A 268 -15.27 -20.27 -20.81
N HIS A 269 -14.18 -20.77 -21.39
CA HIS A 269 -13.32 -21.76 -20.74
C HIS A 269 -12.63 -21.22 -19.49
N THR A 270 -12.16 -19.97 -19.51
CA THR A 270 -11.59 -19.31 -18.33
C THR A 270 -12.63 -19.17 -17.20
N MET A 271 -13.88 -18.88 -17.54
CA MET A 271 -14.98 -18.79 -16.56
C MET A 271 -15.35 -20.15 -15.96
N TYR A 272 -15.23 -21.24 -16.71
CA TYR A 272 -15.43 -22.60 -16.20
C TYR A 272 -14.50 -22.91 -15.03
N HIS A 273 -13.19 -22.60 -15.16
CA HIS A 273 -12.23 -22.75 -14.06
C HIS A 273 -12.56 -21.87 -12.86
N LYS A 274 -13.03 -20.63 -13.09
CA LYS A 274 -13.47 -19.76 -11.99
C LYS A 274 -14.67 -20.33 -11.22
N LYS A 275 -15.58 -21.06 -11.89
CA LYS A 275 -16.73 -21.72 -11.24
C LYS A 275 -16.31 -22.98 -10.48
N LEU A 276 -15.46 -23.83 -11.07
CA LEU A 276 -14.92 -25.02 -10.39
C LEU A 276 -14.09 -24.67 -9.15
N ASN A 277 -13.25 -23.63 -9.25
CA ASN A 277 -12.45 -23.18 -8.12
C ASN A 277 -13.35 -22.60 -7.01
N ARG A 278 -14.51 -22.01 -7.36
CA ARG A 278 -15.53 -21.60 -6.39
C ARG A 278 -16.22 -22.79 -5.72
N GLN A 279 -16.43 -23.91 -6.42
CA GLN A 279 -17.04 -25.12 -5.83
C GLN A 279 -16.07 -25.85 -4.89
N ASN A 280 -14.77 -25.94 -5.22
CA ASN A 280 -13.75 -26.46 -4.30
C ASN A 280 -13.48 -25.54 -3.09
N LEU A 281 -13.91 -24.28 -3.15
CA LEU A 281 -13.85 -23.32 -2.03
C LEU A 281 -14.91 -23.60 -0.94
N TYR A 282 -15.92 -24.43 -1.21
CA TYR A 282 -16.95 -24.80 -0.23
C TYR A 282 -16.60 -26.05 0.59
N GLN A 283 -15.50 -26.76 0.28
CA GLN A 283 -14.87 -27.74 1.16
C GLN A 283 -13.67 -27.13 1.90
N GLN A 284 -13.74 -25.85 2.29
CA GLN A 284 -12.78 -25.32 3.25
C GLN A 284 -13.11 -25.89 4.64
N ASN A 285 -12.45 -27.00 4.97
CA ASN A 285 -12.23 -27.44 6.35
C ASN A 285 -12.12 -26.22 7.25
N PHE A 286 -12.89 -26.15 8.32
CA PHE A 286 -12.90 -25.03 9.26
C PHE A 286 -11.45 -24.70 9.67
N ILE A 287 -10.88 -23.66 9.06
CA ILE A 287 -9.47 -23.32 9.27
C ILE A 287 -9.42 -22.62 10.62
N ASP A 288 -8.91 -23.33 11.63
CA ASP A 288 -8.58 -22.72 12.91
C ASP A 288 -7.41 -21.74 12.73
N ASN A 289 -7.76 -20.45 12.60
CA ASN A 289 -6.80 -19.36 12.48
C ASN A 289 -6.02 -19.13 13.78
N GLY A 290 -6.52 -19.59 14.93
CA GLY A 290 -5.79 -19.61 16.20
C GLY A 290 -4.63 -20.60 16.12
N LYS A 291 -4.92 -21.86 15.75
CA LYS A 291 -3.91 -22.90 15.55
C LYS A 291 -2.83 -22.48 14.54
N ARG A 292 -3.23 -21.96 13.37
CA ARG A 292 -2.27 -21.48 12.36
C ARG A 292 -1.39 -20.33 12.86
N ARG A 293 -1.94 -19.43 13.66
CA ARG A 293 -1.17 -18.33 14.27
C ARG A 293 -0.21 -18.85 15.33
N ALA A 294 -0.62 -19.83 16.14
CA ALA A 294 0.26 -20.49 17.10
C ALA A 294 1.43 -21.20 16.39
N GLU A 295 1.14 -22.00 15.35
CA GLU A 295 2.15 -22.68 14.53
C GLU A 295 3.14 -21.68 13.89
N LEU A 296 2.63 -20.55 13.37
CA LEU A 296 3.47 -19.51 12.81
C LEU A 296 4.30 -18.79 13.87
N ALA A 297 3.75 -18.54 15.05
CA ALA A 297 4.49 -17.94 16.16
C ALA A 297 5.63 -18.87 16.63
N ASP A 298 5.35 -20.17 16.75
CA ASP A 298 6.35 -21.19 17.09
C ASP A 298 7.45 -21.28 16.04
N TYR A 299 7.08 -21.38 14.77
CA TYR A 299 8.03 -21.40 13.66
C TYR A 299 8.84 -20.10 13.61
N GLY A 300 8.18 -18.96 13.81
CA GLY A 300 8.81 -17.65 13.76
C GLY A 300 9.84 -17.45 14.86
N ARG A 301 9.53 -17.85 16.11
CA ARG A 301 10.49 -17.80 17.23
C ARG A 301 11.79 -18.53 16.93
N LYS A 302 11.70 -19.71 16.31
CA LYS A 302 12.86 -20.53 15.91
C LYS A 302 13.66 -19.93 14.75
N ASN A 303 13.07 -19.03 13.98
CA ASN A 303 13.65 -18.48 12.75
C ASN A 303 13.66 -16.95 12.74
N PHE A 304 13.82 -16.31 13.91
CA PHE A 304 13.96 -14.86 14.04
C PHE A 304 12.79 -14.03 13.45
N ILE A 305 11.59 -14.59 13.35
CA ILE A 305 10.38 -13.88 12.89
C ILE A 305 9.47 -13.61 14.08
N LYS A 306 9.15 -12.33 14.30
CA LYS A 306 8.19 -11.87 15.31
C LYS A 306 6.88 -11.50 14.62
N LEU A 307 5.75 -11.88 15.22
CA LEU A 307 4.44 -11.42 14.77
C LEU A 307 4.11 -10.06 15.39
N ASN A 308 3.41 -9.20 14.65
CA ASN A 308 2.89 -7.94 15.19
C ASN A 308 1.72 -8.15 16.16
N GLN A 309 1.30 -7.09 16.84
CA GLN A 309 0.06 -7.10 17.63
C GLN A 309 -1.12 -7.45 16.70
N GLY A 310 -1.88 -8.49 17.05
CA GLY A 310 -2.95 -9.07 16.21
C GLY A 310 -2.52 -10.21 15.29
N GLY A 311 -1.21 -10.41 15.08
CA GLY A 311 -0.67 -11.55 14.33
C GLY A 311 -0.98 -11.54 12.83
N SER A 312 -1.20 -10.36 12.25
CA SER A 312 -1.52 -10.18 10.82
C SER A 312 -0.29 -10.05 9.92
N LYS A 313 0.87 -9.67 10.49
CA LYS A 313 2.15 -9.53 9.80
C LYS A 313 3.27 -10.20 10.60
N GLY A 314 4.22 -10.80 9.89
CA GLY A 314 5.49 -11.25 10.42
C GLY A 314 6.61 -10.26 10.11
N TYR A 315 7.58 -10.17 11.00
CA TYR A 315 8.75 -9.32 10.87
C TYR A 315 10.00 -10.13 11.22
N CYS A 316 10.89 -10.30 10.26
CA CYS A 316 12.14 -11.00 10.46
C CYS A 316 13.18 -10.05 11.07
N THR A 317 13.56 -10.28 12.33
CA THR A 317 14.58 -9.47 13.03
C THR A 317 15.99 -9.69 12.49
N LEU A 318 16.21 -10.80 11.77
CA LEU A 318 17.48 -11.12 11.15
C LEU A 318 17.68 -10.32 9.85
N CYS A 319 16.70 -10.39 8.95
CA CYS A 319 16.76 -9.76 7.62
C CYS A 319 16.18 -8.33 7.59
N PHE A 320 15.53 -7.89 8.68
CA PHE A 320 14.87 -6.59 8.79
C PHE A 320 13.73 -6.36 7.77
N VAL A 321 12.94 -7.40 7.45
CA VAL A 321 11.87 -7.37 6.41
C VAL A 321 10.52 -7.83 6.96
N TYR A 322 9.43 -7.26 6.42
CA TYR A 322 8.06 -7.72 6.64
C TYR A 322 7.61 -8.79 5.68
N MET A 323 6.72 -9.61 6.18
CA MET A 323 5.96 -10.57 5.41
C MET A 323 4.53 -10.68 5.92
N SER A 324 3.64 -11.20 5.10
CA SER A 324 2.31 -11.59 5.56
C SER A 324 2.43 -12.67 6.62
N ALA A 325 1.51 -12.68 7.60
CA ALA A 325 1.47 -13.71 8.63
C ALA A 325 0.91 -15.04 8.11
N HIS A 326 1.59 -15.62 7.12
CA HIS A 326 1.23 -16.90 6.54
C HIS A 326 2.45 -17.83 6.58
N ILE A 327 2.27 -19.04 7.14
CA ILE A 327 3.38 -19.99 7.36
C ILE A 327 4.16 -20.33 6.09
N LYS A 328 3.47 -20.47 4.94
CA LYS A 328 4.16 -20.72 3.66
C LYS A 328 5.12 -19.57 3.28
N ILE A 329 4.73 -18.32 3.55
CA ILE A 329 5.54 -17.15 3.24
C ILE A 329 6.72 -17.06 4.20
N ALA A 330 6.50 -17.36 5.49
CA ALA A 330 7.58 -17.43 6.47
C ALA A 330 8.61 -18.52 6.09
N LYS A 331 8.15 -19.72 5.71
CA LYS A 331 9.04 -20.80 5.26
C LYS A 331 9.83 -20.40 4.01
N GLN A 332 9.15 -19.88 2.99
CA GLN A 332 9.81 -19.39 1.78
C GLN A 332 10.85 -18.29 2.08
N HIS A 333 10.57 -17.39 3.03
CA HIS A 333 11.52 -16.38 3.47
C HIS A 333 12.74 -16.99 4.13
N VAL A 334 12.55 -17.93 5.06
CA VAL A 334 13.63 -18.61 5.80
C VAL A 334 14.51 -19.45 4.87
N GLU A 335 13.90 -20.11 3.89
CA GLU A 335 14.59 -20.88 2.84
C GLU A 335 15.32 -19.98 1.83
N GLY A 336 14.97 -18.69 1.77
CA GLY A 336 15.55 -17.72 0.85
C GLY A 336 17.02 -17.41 1.12
N THR A 337 17.75 -17.07 0.05
CA THR A 337 19.21 -16.84 0.08
C THR A 337 19.61 -15.73 1.05
N LEU A 338 18.81 -14.67 1.17
CA LEU A 338 19.09 -13.57 2.11
C LEU A 338 19.00 -14.04 3.57
N HIS A 339 17.98 -14.82 3.93
CA HIS A 339 17.83 -15.29 5.31
C HIS A 339 18.92 -16.28 5.68
N ARG A 340 19.14 -17.29 4.83
CA ARG A 340 20.21 -18.26 5.02
C ARG A 340 21.58 -17.60 5.10
N GLY A 341 21.86 -16.63 4.21
CA GLY A 341 23.14 -15.94 4.24
C GLY A 341 23.37 -15.16 5.53
N HIS A 342 22.32 -14.55 6.11
CA HIS A 342 22.45 -13.91 7.43
C HIS A 342 22.60 -14.91 8.59
N LEU A 343 22.02 -16.11 8.49
CA LEU A 343 22.26 -17.18 9.47
C LEU A 343 23.72 -17.64 9.41
N GLU A 344 24.29 -17.75 8.21
CA GLU A 344 25.67 -18.13 7.97
C GLU A 344 26.65 -17.10 8.51
N LEU A 345 26.45 -15.80 8.22
CA LEU A 345 27.25 -14.71 8.80
C LEU A 345 27.18 -14.64 10.34
N LYS A 346 26.19 -15.30 10.96
CA LYS A 346 26.07 -15.44 12.42
C LYS A 346 26.65 -16.74 12.97
N GLY A 347 27.17 -17.63 12.13
CA GLY A 347 27.65 -18.95 12.51
C GLY A 347 26.53 -19.90 12.98
N LEU A 348 25.29 -19.66 12.58
CA LEU A 348 24.13 -20.48 13.00
C LEU A 348 23.84 -21.64 12.04
N ILE A 349 24.43 -21.60 10.84
CA ILE A 349 24.42 -22.69 9.87
C ILE A 349 25.82 -22.82 9.29
N THR A 350 26.13 -23.99 8.72
CA THR A 350 27.42 -24.28 8.10
C THR A 350 27.72 -23.34 6.92
N GLU A 351 28.97 -22.90 6.84
CA GLU A 351 29.47 -22.07 5.76
C GLU A 351 29.34 -22.76 4.40
N GLN A 352 28.85 -22.01 3.42
CA GLN A 352 28.82 -22.42 2.03
C GLN A 352 30.00 -21.76 1.30
N LYS A 353 30.43 -22.38 0.20
CA LYS A 353 31.43 -21.74 -0.67
C LYS A 353 30.74 -20.59 -1.39
N HIS A 354 31.13 -19.37 -1.06
CA HIS A 354 30.70 -18.15 -1.76
C HIS A 354 31.79 -17.66 -2.71
N ILE A 355 31.37 -16.99 -3.77
CA ILE A 355 32.24 -16.35 -4.74
C ILE A 355 32.81 -15.10 -4.09
N ASN A 356 34.11 -15.11 -3.83
CA ASN A 356 34.87 -13.90 -3.54
C ASN A 356 35.05 -13.14 -4.85
N PHE A 357 34.37 -12.01 -5.00
CA PHE A 357 34.57 -11.17 -6.18
C PHE A 357 35.72 -10.20 -5.94
N PRO A 358 36.68 -10.08 -6.87
CA PRO A 358 37.81 -9.18 -6.74
C PRO A 358 37.39 -7.73 -7.06
N VAL A 359 36.45 -7.17 -6.29
CA VAL A 359 36.12 -5.74 -6.40
C VAL A 359 37.19 -4.95 -5.66
N GLN A 360 37.81 -3.98 -6.33
CA GLN A 360 38.64 -3.00 -5.63
C GLN A 360 37.75 -2.24 -4.65
N SER A 361 38.20 -2.17 -3.41
CA SER A 361 37.52 -1.40 -2.38
C SER A 361 38.43 -0.34 -1.80
N ILE A 362 37.84 0.78 -1.41
CA ILE A 362 38.52 1.90 -0.76
C ILE A 362 37.76 2.26 0.51
N SER A 363 38.46 2.77 1.53
CA SER A 363 37.77 3.17 2.77
C SER A 363 36.77 4.29 2.47
N GLN A 364 35.64 4.31 3.18
CA GLN A 364 34.65 5.37 3.03
C GLN A 364 35.25 6.75 3.30
N GLU A 365 36.17 6.86 4.26
CA GLU A 365 36.85 8.11 4.57
C GLU A 365 37.68 8.67 3.39
N ILE A 366 38.33 7.81 2.61
CA ILE A 366 39.09 8.22 1.42
C ILE A 366 38.15 8.50 0.24
N PHE A 367 37.10 7.70 0.08
CA PHE A 367 36.16 7.86 -1.03
C PHE A 367 35.38 9.18 -0.98
N ILE A 368 34.98 9.62 0.20
CA ILE A 368 34.20 10.84 0.39
C ILE A 368 35.16 12.02 0.42
N SER A 369 35.44 12.58 -0.76
CA SER A 369 36.26 13.78 -0.89
C SER A 369 35.44 15.04 -0.67
N VAL A 370 34.17 15.04 -1.06
CA VAL A 370 33.23 16.14 -0.87
C VAL A 370 31.93 15.59 -0.31
N MET A 371 31.31 16.32 0.60
CA MET A 371 29.98 15.99 1.10
C MET A 371 29.21 17.28 1.38
N GLN A 372 28.03 17.40 0.81
CA GLN A 372 27.15 18.57 0.93
C GLN A 372 25.78 18.16 1.48
N GLY A 373 25.16 19.04 2.26
CA GLY A 373 23.88 18.77 2.94
C GLY A 373 24.05 18.55 4.45
N THR A 374 23.00 18.24 5.21
CA THR A 374 21.71 17.63 4.84
C THR A 374 20.72 18.55 4.14
N TYR A 375 20.14 18.11 3.02
CA TYR A 375 19.04 18.79 2.34
C TYR A 375 17.72 18.07 2.61
N THR A 376 16.62 18.82 2.72
CA THR A 376 15.27 18.25 2.72
C THR A 376 14.62 18.54 1.37
N VAL A 377 14.39 17.51 0.56
CA VAL A 377 13.79 17.60 -0.77
C VAL A 377 12.61 16.65 -0.85
N ASP A 378 11.41 17.16 -1.14
CA ASP A 378 10.16 16.38 -1.18
C ASP A 378 9.97 15.52 0.10
N ASP A 379 10.14 16.14 1.28
CA ASP A 379 10.08 15.49 2.61
C ASP A 379 11.13 14.39 2.85
N MET A 380 12.21 14.34 2.07
CA MET A 380 13.31 13.40 2.25
C MET A 380 14.59 14.12 2.63
N ASP A 381 15.20 13.69 3.73
CA ASP A 381 16.53 14.14 4.13
C ASP A 381 17.59 13.38 3.33
N VAL A 382 18.37 14.11 2.54
CA VAL A 382 19.39 13.55 1.65
C VAL A 382 20.76 14.18 1.89
N VAL A 383 21.79 13.42 1.55
CA VAL A 383 23.19 13.85 1.56
C VAL A 383 23.74 13.68 0.15
N PHE A 384 24.46 14.69 -0.31
CA PHE A 384 25.15 14.67 -1.58
C PHE A 384 26.63 14.40 -1.35
N ILE A 385 27.15 13.35 -2.00
CA ILE A 385 28.51 12.84 -1.81
C ILE A 385 29.24 12.99 -3.14
N ASN A 386 30.47 13.50 -3.04
CA ASN A 386 31.32 13.86 -4.16
C ASN A 386 30.54 14.77 -5.13
N ASN A 387 30.58 14.49 -6.43
CA ASN A 387 29.91 15.28 -7.46
C ASN A 387 28.83 14.48 -8.21
N GLY A 388 28.09 13.61 -7.53
CA GLY A 388 27.03 12.87 -8.23
C GLY A 388 26.22 11.84 -7.43
N ILE A 389 26.63 11.51 -6.21
CA ILE A 389 25.94 10.48 -5.42
C ILE A 389 25.00 11.18 -4.45
N CYS A 390 23.69 11.07 -4.69
CA CYS A 390 22.67 11.55 -3.77
C CYS A 390 22.03 10.35 -3.06
N VAL A 391 22.08 10.31 -1.73
CA VAL A 391 21.50 9.22 -0.94
C VAL A 391 20.70 9.75 0.23
N HIS A 392 19.71 8.98 0.66
CA HIS A 392 18.95 9.28 1.86
C HIS A 392 19.89 9.32 3.10
N LEU A 393 19.72 10.30 3.98
CA LEU A 393 20.57 10.50 5.17
C LEU A 393 20.67 9.24 6.03
N LEU A 394 19.54 8.59 6.33
CA LEU A 394 19.56 7.33 7.08
C LEU A 394 20.32 6.22 6.35
N SER A 395 20.23 6.17 5.02
CA SER A 395 21.03 5.22 4.24
C SER A 395 22.51 5.52 4.41
N PHE A 396 22.91 6.79 4.28
CA PHE A 396 24.29 7.23 4.53
C PHE A 396 24.80 6.79 5.91
N MET A 397 24.00 6.99 6.96
CA MET A 397 24.30 6.59 8.34
C MET A 397 24.16 5.09 8.62
N LEU A 398 23.89 4.27 7.59
CA LEU A 398 23.67 2.82 7.73
C LEU A 398 22.56 2.49 8.73
N VAL A 399 21.47 3.27 8.71
CA VAL A 399 20.27 3.08 9.54
C VAL A 399 19.07 2.84 8.63
N SER A 400 18.29 1.80 8.94
CA SER A 400 17.00 1.57 8.30
C SER A 400 15.87 1.74 9.31
N ARG A 401 14.88 2.55 8.95
CA ARG A 401 13.66 2.76 9.73
C ARG A 401 12.60 1.78 9.30
N ASN A 402 11.81 1.37 10.27
CA ASN A 402 10.72 0.46 10.05
C ASN A 402 9.42 1.04 10.65
N TYR A 403 8.59 1.58 9.77
CA TYR A 403 7.31 2.24 10.11
C TYR A 403 6.14 1.28 10.37
N ASN A 404 6.34 -0.03 10.25
CA ASN A 404 5.25 -1.02 10.29
C ASN A 404 5.17 -1.79 11.63
N PHE A 405 6.04 -1.50 12.60
CA PHE A 405 5.99 -2.08 13.95
C PHE A 405 5.59 -1.02 14.96
N LYS A 406 4.98 -1.46 16.06
CA LYS A 406 4.71 -0.59 17.21
C LYS A 406 6.06 -0.03 17.71
N ASN A 407 6.17 1.28 17.85
CA ASN A 407 7.33 2.04 18.36
C ASN A 407 8.44 2.43 17.36
N ASP A 408 8.17 2.51 16.05
CA ASP A 408 9.12 3.04 15.03
C ASP A 408 10.54 2.48 15.18
N MET A 409 10.63 1.16 15.15
CA MET A 409 11.89 0.45 15.33
C MET A 409 12.85 0.77 14.18
N SER A 410 14.12 0.99 14.51
CA SER A 410 15.19 1.22 13.55
C SER A 410 16.30 0.19 13.74
N LYS A 411 17.04 -0.13 12.68
CA LYS A 411 18.23 -0.98 12.75
C LYS A 411 19.40 -0.19 12.25
N CYS A 412 20.42 -0.07 13.09
CA CYS A 412 21.74 0.38 12.63
C CYS A 412 22.50 -0.84 12.10
N PHE A 413 22.76 -0.86 10.80
CA PHE A 413 23.53 -1.91 10.16
C PHE A 413 25.01 -1.85 10.53
N ALA A 414 25.59 -0.65 10.71
CA ALA A 414 26.98 -0.46 11.13
C ALA A 414 27.25 -1.06 12.52
N CYS A 415 26.39 -0.78 13.49
CA CYS A 415 26.52 -1.25 14.87
C CYS A 415 25.78 -2.57 15.16
N ASN A 416 24.97 -3.07 14.22
CA ASN A 416 24.10 -4.25 14.37
C ASN A 416 23.04 -4.15 15.49
N VAL A 417 22.74 -2.95 15.98
CA VAL A 417 21.78 -2.74 17.07
C VAL A 417 20.40 -2.36 16.54
N THR A 418 19.37 -2.72 17.30
CA THR A 418 17.99 -2.27 17.08
C THR A 418 17.71 -1.12 18.03
N LEU A 419 17.06 -0.07 17.53
CA LEU A 419 16.91 1.23 18.19
C LEU A 419 15.43 1.64 18.15
N THR A 420 14.97 2.35 19.17
CA THR A 420 13.70 3.10 19.07
C THR A 420 13.93 4.39 18.26
N GLY A 421 12.85 5.07 17.84
CA GLY A 421 12.96 6.34 17.11
C GLY A 421 13.79 7.40 17.86
N PHE A 422 13.65 7.49 19.19
CA PHE A 422 14.40 8.44 20.02
C PHE A 422 15.87 8.01 20.19
N ASP A 423 16.11 6.72 20.47
CA ASP A 423 17.47 6.19 20.62
C ASP A 423 18.27 6.29 19.32
N MET A 424 17.58 6.22 18.17
CA MET A 424 18.22 6.35 16.87
C MET A 424 18.95 7.70 16.74
N ILE A 425 18.31 8.81 17.11
CA ILE A 425 18.91 10.16 17.00
C ILE A 425 20.13 10.29 17.92
N LYS A 426 20.04 9.76 19.15
CA LYS A 426 21.17 9.75 20.09
C LYS A 426 22.29 8.84 19.59
N HIS A 427 21.94 7.66 19.09
CA HIS A 427 22.90 6.67 18.61
C HIS A 427 23.73 7.17 17.43
N THR A 428 23.11 7.82 16.44
CA THR A 428 23.82 8.31 15.24
C THR A 428 24.83 9.41 15.54
N LYS A 429 24.75 10.06 16.71
CA LYS A 429 25.71 11.07 17.18
C LYS A 429 26.89 10.49 17.97
N LYS A 430 26.83 9.23 18.39
CA LYS A 430 27.92 8.62 19.18
C LYS A 430 29.19 8.47 18.34
N LYS A 431 30.35 8.83 18.91
CA LYS A 431 31.69 8.61 18.30
C LYS A 431 31.86 7.20 17.76
N GLU A 432 31.39 6.20 18.51
CA GLU A 432 31.47 4.79 18.15
C GLU A 432 30.68 4.48 16.86
N HIS A 433 29.47 5.02 16.71
CA HIS A 433 28.67 4.83 15.50
C HIS A 433 29.37 5.44 14.28
N ILE A 434 29.84 6.68 14.39
CA ILE A 434 30.55 7.39 13.33
C ILE A 434 31.80 6.60 12.91
N ARG A 435 32.58 6.11 13.88
CA ARG A 435 33.75 5.25 13.62
C ARG A 435 33.35 3.98 12.85
N ASN A 436 32.25 3.34 13.22
CA ASN A 436 31.78 2.12 12.55
C ASN A 436 31.27 2.38 11.11
N VAL A 437 30.63 3.53 10.87
CA VAL A 437 30.23 3.96 9.52
C VAL A 437 31.47 4.20 8.65
N ASN A 438 32.48 4.91 9.18
CA ASN A 438 33.71 5.24 8.45
C ASN A 438 34.61 4.02 8.17
N LYS A 439 34.52 2.97 9.00
CA LYS A 439 35.21 1.69 8.77
C LYS A 439 34.66 0.91 7.56
N SER A 440 33.49 1.26 7.04
CA SER A 440 32.97 0.59 5.85
C SER A 440 33.82 0.88 4.62
N LYS A 441 33.86 -0.08 3.69
CA LYS A 441 34.60 0.04 2.43
C LYS A 441 33.64 0.26 1.28
N ILE A 442 33.90 1.25 0.44
CA ILE A 442 33.15 1.48 -0.78
C ILE A 442 33.66 0.52 -1.85
N LEU A 443 32.74 -0.15 -2.54
CA LEU A 443 33.06 -1.04 -3.64
C LEU A 443 33.03 -0.29 -4.96
N LEU A 444 34.14 -0.34 -5.71
CA LEU A 444 34.25 0.28 -7.03
C LEU A 444 33.70 -0.65 -8.11
N ILE A 445 32.38 -0.62 -8.31
CA ILE A 445 31.68 -1.49 -9.26
C ILE A 445 31.45 -0.72 -10.58
N SER A 446 32.28 -0.98 -11.59
CA SER A 446 32.06 -0.43 -12.94
C SER A 446 30.96 -1.21 -13.67
N SER A 447 29.70 -0.79 -13.51
CA SER A 447 28.55 -1.43 -14.16
C SER A 447 28.25 -0.86 -15.56
N GLY A 448 29.28 -0.75 -16.41
CA GLY A 448 29.17 -0.40 -17.84
C GLY A 448 28.63 1.00 -18.21
N CYS A 449 27.86 1.66 -17.34
CA CYS A 449 27.28 2.96 -17.63
C CYS A 449 27.16 3.88 -16.40
N GLU A 450 27.14 3.36 -15.16
CA GLU A 450 26.88 4.16 -13.95
C GLU A 450 27.57 3.59 -12.71
N ASP A 451 27.97 4.48 -11.79
CA ASP A 451 28.60 4.14 -10.52
C ASP A 451 27.56 3.66 -9.50
N GLU A 452 27.76 2.45 -8.99
CA GLU A 452 26.97 1.89 -7.90
C GLU A 452 27.53 2.34 -6.54
N TYR A 453 26.69 2.88 -5.66
CA TYR A 453 27.10 3.23 -4.31
C TYR A 453 26.83 2.07 -3.35
N VAL A 454 27.77 1.12 -3.32
CA VAL A 454 27.71 -0.08 -2.48
C VAL A 454 28.83 -0.05 -1.45
N ARG A 455 28.50 -0.51 -0.23
CA ARG A 455 29.44 -0.56 0.89
C ARG A 455 29.56 -1.95 1.46
N GLU A 456 30.77 -2.44 1.65
CA GLU A 456 31.04 -3.56 2.53
C GLU A 456 31.12 -3.03 3.96
N ILE A 457 30.10 -3.36 4.77
CA ILE A 457 30.00 -2.86 6.15
C ILE A 457 30.63 -3.82 7.16
N ARG A 458 30.75 -5.10 6.78
CA ARG A 458 31.49 -6.19 7.45
C ARG A 458 31.92 -7.18 6.37
N PRO A 459 32.91 -8.05 6.63
CA PRO A 459 33.27 -9.11 5.69
C PRO A 459 32.03 -9.85 5.20
N ASN A 460 31.87 -9.93 3.88
CA ASN A 460 30.75 -10.61 3.21
C ASN A 460 29.35 -10.03 3.49
N LEU A 461 29.25 -8.80 4.01
CA LEU A 461 27.98 -8.12 4.23
C LEU A 461 27.98 -6.76 3.53
N TYR A 462 27.15 -6.66 2.52
CA TYR A 462 27.08 -5.49 1.65
C TYR A 462 25.84 -4.66 1.92
N HIS A 463 25.95 -3.35 1.76
CA HIS A 463 24.86 -2.38 1.86
C HIS A 463 24.71 -1.66 0.53
N CYS A 464 23.50 -1.62 0.00
CA CYS A 464 23.15 -0.78 -1.15
C CYS A 464 22.71 0.59 -0.66
N GLY A 465 23.48 1.63 -1.00
CA GLY A 465 23.22 3.00 -0.57
C GLY A 465 21.95 3.61 -1.15
N TYR A 466 21.52 3.20 -2.35
CA TYR A 466 20.29 3.68 -2.97
C TYR A 466 19.04 3.03 -2.37
N CYS A 467 19.08 1.72 -2.14
CA CYS A 467 17.93 0.95 -1.63
C CYS A 467 17.88 0.85 -0.09
N ASN A 468 18.90 1.34 0.61
CA ASN A 468 19.07 1.22 2.06
C ASN A 468 18.81 -0.20 2.61
N SER A 469 19.38 -1.20 1.94
CA SER A 469 19.17 -2.62 2.21
C SER A 469 20.52 -3.34 2.31
N ILE A 470 20.58 -4.41 3.10
CA ILE A 470 21.78 -5.23 3.28
C ILE A 470 21.65 -6.59 2.60
N PHE A 471 22.76 -7.10 2.11
CA PHE A 471 22.84 -8.34 1.32
C PHE A 471 24.02 -9.17 1.82
N PRO A 472 23.78 -10.40 2.31
CA PRO A 472 24.84 -11.32 2.65
C PRO A 472 25.41 -11.93 1.38
N PHE A 473 26.74 -11.90 1.26
CA PHE A 473 27.51 -12.41 0.13
C PHE A 473 27.26 -11.68 -1.18
N TRP A 474 28.21 -11.81 -2.10
CA TRP A 474 28.26 -11.03 -3.33
C TRP A 474 27.12 -11.39 -4.30
N GLU A 475 26.76 -12.66 -4.37
CA GLU A 475 25.73 -13.20 -5.25
C GLU A 475 24.36 -12.60 -4.95
N SER A 476 24.05 -12.40 -3.67
CA SER A 476 22.81 -11.75 -3.24
C SER A 476 22.77 -10.30 -3.68
N LEU A 477 23.89 -9.58 -3.53
CA LEU A 477 24.01 -8.20 -3.98
C LEU A 477 23.87 -8.09 -5.50
N VAL A 478 24.58 -8.91 -6.28
CA VAL A 478 24.49 -8.88 -7.76
C VAL A 478 23.08 -9.15 -8.25
N LYS A 479 22.36 -10.10 -7.63
CA LYS A 479 20.94 -10.34 -7.93
C LYS A 479 20.11 -9.09 -7.67
N HIS A 480 20.36 -8.38 -6.57
CA HIS A 480 19.67 -7.15 -6.23
C HIS A 480 19.96 -6.01 -7.22
N LEU A 481 21.22 -5.77 -7.57
CA LEU A 481 21.62 -4.70 -8.49
C LEU A 481 20.96 -4.84 -9.88
N LYS A 482 20.58 -6.07 -10.28
CA LYS A 482 19.87 -6.36 -11.53
C LYS A 482 18.35 -6.18 -11.45
N THR A 483 17.79 -5.87 -10.28
CA THR A 483 16.34 -5.71 -10.13
C THR A 483 15.85 -4.36 -10.65
N LEU A 484 14.62 -4.34 -11.20
CA LEU A 484 13.96 -3.10 -11.61
C LEU A 484 13.80 -2.11 -10.44
N TYR A 485 13.54 -2.62 -9.24
CA TYR A 485 13.43 -1.79 -8.04
C TYR A 485 14.72 -1.01 -7.74
N HIS A 486 15.88 -1.65 -7.87
CA HIS A 486 17.17 -0.97 -7.70
C HIS A 486 17.38 0.12 -8.76
N ALA A 487 17.10 -0.20 -10.03
CA ALA A 487 17.17 0.78 -11.12
C ALA A 487 16.27 2.00 -10.86
N GLU A 488 15.05 1.80 -10.36
CA GLU A 488 14.14 2.87 -9.96
C GLU A 488 14.71 3.73 -8.82
N GLN A 489 15.25 3.11 -7.76
CA GLN A 489 15.86 3.87 -6.64
C GLN A 489 17.08 4.67 -7.11
N ARG A 490 17.87 4.12 -8.02
CA ARG A 490 19.03 4.80 -8.62
C ARG A 490 18.61 6.01 -9.45
N ILE A 491 17.59 5.87 -10.31
CA ILE A 491 17.03 7.00 -11.07
C ILE A 491 16.46 8.06 -10.12
N LYS A 492 15.74 7.66 -9.07
CA LYS A 492 15.21 8.58 -8.06
C LYS A 492 16.32 9.37 -7.37
N ALA A 493 17.40 8.70 -6.97
CA ALA A 493 18.57 9.34 -6.39
C ALA A 493 19.18 10.39 -7.34
N LYS A 494 19.31 10.08 -8.63
CA LYS A 494 19.80 11.04 -9.63
C LYS A 494 18.91 12.28 -9.74
N VAL A 495 17.60 12.10 -9.84
CA VAL A 495 16.64 13.21 -9.92
C VAL A 495 16.73 14.08 -8.66
N LEU A 496 16.83 13.47 -7.48
CA LEU A 496 17.04 14.22 -6.23
C LEU A 496 18.38 14.96 -6.21
N GLY A 497 19.45 14.37 -6.74
CA GLY A 497 20.75 15.03 -6.89
C GLY A 497 20.68 16.29 -7.74
N ILE A 498 19.98 16.26 -8.88
CA ILE A 498 19.77 17.45 -9.73
C ILE A 498 19.03 18.55 -8.94
N LYS A 499 17.95 18.20 -8.24
CA LYS A 499 17.21 19.16 -7.39
C LYS A 499 18.10 19.76 -6.30
N CYS A 500 18.94 18.96 -5.65
CA CYS A 500 19.88 19.45 -4.63
C CYS A 500 20.89 20.44 -5.22
N ILE A 501 21.42 20.17 -6.41
CA ILE A 501 22.33 21.09 -7.12
C ILE A 501 21.63 22.41 -7.46
N GLU A 502 20.38 22.36 -7.93
CA GLU A 502 19.59 23.57 -8.19
C GLU A 502 19.33 24.39 -6.91
N MET A 503 19.02 23.71 -5.80
CA MET A 503 18.87 24.36 -4.50
C MET A 503 20.18 24.99 -4.03
N PHE A 504 21.30 24.28 -4.15
CA PHE A 504 22.63 24.78 -3.80
C PHE A 504 22.96 26.06 -4.59
N LYS A 505 22.69 26.06 -5.91
CA LYS A 505 22.91 27.24 -6.77
C LYS A 505 22.08 28.45 -6.36
N LYS A 506 20.85 28.24 -5.86
CA LYS A 506 19.95 29.32 -5.42
C LYS A 506 20.30 29.87 -4.04
N HIS A 507 20.82 29.02 -3.16
CA HIS A 507 21.03 29.36 -1.75
C HIS A 507 22.37 28.80 -1.22
N PRO A 508 23.52 29.25 -1.76
CA PRO A 508 24.83 28.72 -1.38
C PRO A 508 25.09 28.82 0.13
N ASP A 509 24.61 29.89 0.78
CA ASP A 509 24.83 30.15 2.21
C ASP A 509 24.00 29.26 3.16
N THR A 510 22.94 28.62 2.65
CA THR A 510 22.10 27.71 3.46
C THR A 510 22.72 26.32 3.61
N VAL A 511 23.80 26.06 2.87
CA VAL A 511 24.45 24.77 2.82
C VAL A 511 25.59 24.77 3.81
N ARG A 512 25.31 24.23 5.01
CA ARG A 512 26.36 23.95 5.98
C ARG A 512 27.37 22.99 5.37
N ASN A 513 28.62 23.41 5.26
CA ASN A 513 29.71 22.53 4.88
C ASN A 513 29.91 21.50 6.01
N MET A 514 29.76 20.20 5.72
CA MET A 514 29.92 19.16 6.75
C MET A 514 31.34 19.08 7.32
N MET A 515 32.35 19.72 6.72
CA MET A 515 33.64 19.91 7.38
C MET A 515 33.52 20.77 8.65
N GLU A 516 32.61 21.75 8.69
CA GLU A 516 32.28 22.50 9.91
C GLU A 516 31.51 21.65 10.92
N TYR A 517 30.62 20.76 10.44
CA TYR A 517 29.93 19.80 11.30
C TYR A 517 30.92 18.82 11.94
N ARG A 518 31.88 18.28 11.17
CA ARG A 518 32.93 17.37 11.66
C ARG A 518 33.82 18.06 12.70
N LYS A 519 34.30 19.29 12.42
CA LYS A 519 35.06 20.10 13.39
C LYS A 519 34.28 20.31 14.68
N ARG A 520 33.00 20.69 14.63
CA ARG A 520 32.18 20.85 15.84
C ARG A 520 31.96 19.54 16.59
N THR A 521 31.68 18.44 15.90
CA THR A 521 31.52 17.14 16.59
C THR A 521 32.80 16.65 17.24
N GLU A 522 33.97 17.08 16.75
CA GLU A 522 35.26 16.81 17.40
C GLU A 522 35.50 17.75 18.59
N THR A 523 35.05 19.01 18.52
CA THR A 523 35.15 19.99 19.63
C THR A 523 34.16 19.73 20.76
N ASP A 524 32.89 19.42 20.46
CA ASP A 524 31.86 19.10 21.46
C ASP A 524 32.22 17.78 22.18
N ALA A 525 32.80 16.84 21.43
CA ALA A 525 33.35 15.58 21.91
C ALA A 525 34.51 15.70 22.90
N SER A 526 35.27 16.79 22.85
CA SER A 526 36.39 17.08 23.77
C SER A 526 35.97 17.89 24.99
N ILE A 527 34.70 18.34 25.05
CA ILE A 527 34.14 19.07 26.18
C ILE A 527 33.36 18.13 27.12
N GLU A 528 32.92 16.96 26.63
CA GLU A 528 32.23 15.93 27.42
C GLU A 528 33.15 14.80 27.97
N GLU A 529 34.45 14.83 27.66
CA GLU A 529 35.52 14.04 28.30
C GLU A 529 36.28 14.93 29.29
#